data_AF-A0A9W6DEV2-F1
#
_entry.id   AF-A0A9W6DEV2-F1
#
_cell.length_a   1.000
_cell.length_b   1.000
_cell.length_c   1.000
_cell.angle_alpha   90.00
_cell.angle_beta   90.00
_cell.angle_gamma   90.00
#
_symmetry.space_group_name_H-M   'P 1'
#
loop_
_entity.id
_entity.type
_entity.pdbx_description
1 polymer ?
#
loop_
_entity_poly.entity_id
_entity_poly.type
_entity_poly.pdbx_seq_one_letter_code
_entity_poly.pdbx_strand_id
1 'polypeptide(L)'
;MILLLDILDLVILILNRSDTVDKLLIELKNYLVEKYNCHIIILYGSYARGDYTPESDIDIICFADDTHNCNDTEVFNGKQLDVWIYDTKCLNHPEDYLHILNNKILFDSKDMAKDFIGKIDKIYKNGPEKLDENKKQFHRDWLKKMYNRSKKGDIEGIYRHHWMMKDSLEIYFELKGKWFLGVKNSLKWMQENDKTGYDLFKEAIVSEPGSEKCRKIIEYITEIK
;
A
#
# COMPACT_ATOMS: atom_id res chain seq x y z
N MET A 1 15.60 19.76 27.79
CA MET A 1 14.70 20.91 27.63
C MET A 1 13.97 20.72 26.30
N ILE A 2 12.83 20.03 26.32
CA ILE A 2 12.02 19.81 25.11
C ILE A 2 11.12 21.05 25.00
N LEU A 3 11.28 21.84 23.94
CA LEU A 3 10.35 22.92 23.63
C LEU A 3 8.98 22.30 23.35
N LEU A 4 8.00 22.54 24.22
CA LEU A 4 6.60 22.44 23.84
C LEU A 4 6.33 23.59 22.88
N LEU A 5 6.15 23.28 21.59
CA LEU A 5 5.52 24.19 20.64
C LEU A 5 4.11 24.50 21.17
N ASP A 6 3.72 25.77 21.18
CA ASP A 6 2.35 26.12 21.50
C ASP A 6 1.41 25.75 20.33
N ILE A 7 0.09 25.78 20.58
CA ILE A 7 -0.91 25.38 19.57
C ILE A 7 -0.81 26.27 18.32
N LEU A 8 -0.41 27.53 18.47
CA LEU A 8 -0.31 28.48 17.36
C LEU A 8 0.92 28.15 16.49
N ASP A 9 2.06 27.83 17.10
CA ASP A 9 3.26 27.38 16.40
C ASP A 9 3.00 26.10 15.62
N LEU A 10 2.26 25.14 16.21
CA LEU A 10 1.90 23.90 15.53
C LEU A 10 0.98 24.15 14.32
N VAL A 11 0.01 25.06 14.44
CA VAL A 11 -0.88 25.44 13.33
C VAL A 11 -0.09 26.13 12.22
N ILE A 12 0.80 27.07 12.54
CA ILE A 12 1.66 27.76 11.56
C ILE A 12 2.57 26.75 10.83
N LEU A 13 3.17 25.80 11.56
CA LEU A 13 4.00 24.76 10.97
C LEU A 13 3.20 23.87 10.00
N ILE A 14 1.96 23.50 10.36
CA ILE A 14 1.09 22.69 9.51
C ILE A 14 0.70 23.45 8.23
N LEU A 15 0.32 24.73 8.36
CA LEU A 15 -0.06 25.56 7.21
C LEU A 15 1.11 25.77 6.25
N ASN A 16 2.29 26.15 6.77
CA ASN A 16 3.49 26.32 5.96
C ASN A 16 3.90 25.02 5.25
N ARG A 17 3.75 23.87 5.93
CA ARG A 17 4.01 22.56 5.33
C ARG A 17 3.03 22.26 4.19
N SER A 18 1.75 22.61 4.34
CA SER A 18 0.73 22.44 3.29
C SER A 18 1.06 23.30 2.07
N ASP A 19 1.33 24.60 2.28
CA ASP A 19 1.64 25.54 1.19
C ASP A 19 2.88 25.12 0.40
N THR A 20 3.88 24.57 1.08
CA THR A 20 5.11 24.06 0.45
C THR A 20 4.82 22.84 -0.43
N VAL A 21 3.95 21.93 0.03
CA VAL A 21 3.56 20.75 -0.77
C VAL A 21 2.71 21.15 -1.97
N ASP A 22 1.76 22.05 -1.79
CA ASP A 22 0.89 22.48 -2.90
C ASP A 22 1.73 23.13 -4.01
N LYS A 23 2.71 23.97 -3.64
CA LYS A 23 3.66 24.53 -4.60
C LYS A 23 4.49 23.44 -5.30
N LEU A 24 5.03 22.48 -4.54
CA LEU A 24 5.77 21.35 -5.09
C LEU A 24 4.95 20.56 -6.11
N LEU A 25 3.69 20.27 -5.82
CA LEU A 25 2.80 19.50 -6.69
C LEU A 25 2.39 20.27 -7.96
N ILE A 26 2.25 21.60 -7.87
CA ILE A 26 2.00 22.46 -9.04
C ILE A 26 3.20 22.44 -9.99
N GLU A 27 4.41 22.61 -9.44
CA GLU A 27 5.66 22.56 -10.22
C GLU A 27 5.85 21.18 -10.85
N LEU A 28 5.62 20.11 -10.07
CA LEU A 28 5.69 18.73 -10.55
C LEU A 28 4.71 18.47 -11.70
N LYS A 29 3.46 18.92 -11.56
CA LYS A 29 2.45 18.79 -12.61
C LYS A 29 2.93 19.42 -13.92
N ASN A 30 3.46 20.64 -13.88
CA ASN A 30 3.95 21.31 -15.09
C ASN A 30 5.14 20.55 -15.71
N TYR A 31 6.09 20.12 -14.88
CA TYR A 31 7.24 19.32 -15.29
C TYR A 31 6.83 18.02 -16.02
N LEU A 32 5.87 17.28 -15.46
CA LEU A 32 5.40 16.02 -16.02
C LEU A 32 4.61 16.19 -17.32
N VAL A 33 3.82 17.27 -17.44
CA VAL A 33 3.13 17.61 -18.70
C VAL A 33 4.15 17.91 -19.79
N GLU A 34 5.18 18.70 -19.50
CA GLU A 34 6.24 19.03 -20.47
C GLU A 34 7.07 17.80 -20.87
N LYS A 35 7.46 16.96 -19.88
CA LYS A 35 8.33 15.82 -20.12
C LYS A 35 7.65 14.66 -20.84
N TYR A 36 6.40 14.34 -20.48
CA TYR A 36 5.72 13.14 -20.96
C TYR A 36 4.55 13.41 -21.92
N ASN A 37 4.21 14.68 -22.17
CA ASN A 37 3.02 15.07 -22.94
C ASN A 37 1.75 14.35 -22.44
N CYS A 38 1.67 14.15 -21.12
CA CYS A 38 0.57 13.45 -20.50
C CYS A 38 -0.66 14.37 -20.34
N HIS A 39 -1.85 13.77 -20.41
CA HIS A 39 -3.12 14.48 -20.25
C HIS A 39 -3.84 14.16 -18.94
N ILE A 40 -3.40 13.11 -18.24
CA ILE A 40 -3.83 12.77 -16.88
C ILE A 40 -2.60 12.58 -16.01
N ILE A 41 -2.60 13.18 -14.82
CA ILE A 41 -1.62 12.96 -13.76
C ILE A 41 -2.38 12.67 -12.46
N ILE A 42 -2.09 11.54 -11.86
CA ILE A 42 -2.69 11.11 -10.60
C ILE A 42 -1.56 10.86 -9.59
N LEU A 43 -1.62 11.55 -8.47
CA LEU A 43 -0.80 11.33 -7.30
C LEU A 43 -1.40 10.22 -6.45
N TYR A 44 -0.59 9.25 -6.05
CA TYR A 44 -0.99 8.24 -5.08
C TYR A 44 0.03 8.15 -3.95
N GLY A 45 0.01 7.06 -3.19
CA GLY A 45 0.98 6.85 -2.12
C GLY A 45 0.80 7.81 -0.94
N SER A 46 1.87 8.03 -0.19
CA SER A 46 1.80 8.76 1.08
C SER A 46 1.54 10.25 0.95
N TYR A 47 1.96 10.87 -0.16
CA TYR A 47 1.65 12.27 -0.44
C TYR A 47 0.16 12.49 -0.73
N ALA A 48 -0.48 11.57 -1.46
CA ALA A 48 -1.93 11.62 -1.66
C ALA A 48 -2.69 11.45 -0.33
N ARG A 49 -2.28 10.49 0.50
CA ARG A 49 -2.91 10.20 1.81
C ARG A 49 -2.61 11.23 2.90
N GLY A 50 -1.59 12.07 2.72
CA GLY A 50 -1.12 13.02 3.74
C GLY A 50 -0.32 12.39 4.89
N ASP A 51 0.10 11.13 4.75
CA ASP A 51 0.85 10.36 5.76
C ASP A 51 2.34 10.18 5.39
N TYR A 52 2.88 11.11 4.60
CA TYR A 52 4.26 11.12 4.14
C TYR A 52 5.24 11.56 5.23
N THR A 53 6.41 10.93 5.21
CA THR A 53 7.58 11.22 6.05
C THR A 53 8.66 11.91 5.21
N PRO A 54 9.73 12.44 5.83
CA PRO A 54 10.85 13.01 5.09
C PRO A 54 11.47 12.06 4.05
N GLU A 55 11.43 10.76 4.32
CA GLU A 55 11.96 9.66 3.49
C GLU A 55 10.95 9.13 2.46
N SER A 56 9.72 9.68 2.43
CA SER A 56 8.73 9.23 1.46
C SER A 56 9.03 9.76 0.06
N ASP A 57 8.84 8.88 -0.91
CA ASP A 57 8.90 9.18 -2.34
C ASP A 57 7.58 9.82 -2.80
N ILE A 58 7.60 10.48 -3.95
CA ILE A 58 6.41 10.99 -4.62
C ILE A 58 6.00 9.97 -5.69
N ASP A 59 4.84 9.35 -5.49
CA ASP A 59 4.29 8.32 -6.37
C ASP A 59 3.30 8.91 -7.38
N ILE A 60 3.61 8.81 -8.68
CA ILE A 60 2.79 9.37 -9.77
C ILE A 60 2.45 8.31 -10.80
N ILE A 61 1.22 8.38 -11.32
CA ILE A 61 0.84 7.75 -12.57
C ILE A 61 0.40 8.81 -13.59
N CYS A 62 0.93 8.70 -14.81
CA CYS A 62 0.66 9.58 -15.95
C CYS A 62 0.02 8.76 -17.07
N PHE A 63 -0.96 9.35 -17.77
CA PHE A 63 -1.50 8.78 -19.02
C PHE A 63 -1.27 9.72 -20.20
N ALA A 64 -0.78 9.17 -21.31
CA ALA A 64 -0.57 9.88 -22.57
C ALA A 64 -1.12 9.06 -23.75
N ASP A 65 -1.30 9.68 -24.90
CA ASP A 65 -1.69 8.97 -26.12
C ASP A 65 -0.44 8.44 -26.84
N ASP A 66 -0.57 7.27 -27.47
CA ASP A 66 0.44 6.66 -28.35
C ASP A 66 1.83 6.58 -27.71
N THR A 67 1.86 6.30 -26.40
CA THR A 67 3.09 6.12 -25.63
C THR A 67 3.33 4.65 -25.31
N HIS A 68 4.57 4.31 -24.96
CA HIS A 68 4.88 2.99 -24.42
C HIS A 68 4.79 3.00 -22.90
N ASN A 69 4.25 1.92 -22.34
CA ASN A 69 4.21 1.75 -20.89
C ASN A 69 5.64 1.65 -20.33
N CYS A 70 5.99 2.55 -19.43
CA CYS A 70 7.31 2.58 -18.79
C CYS A 70 7.23 3.17 -17.39
N ASN A 71 8.35 3.08 -16.67
CA ASN A 71 8.56 3.74 -15.40
C ASN A 71 9.83 4.60 -15.48
N ASP A 72 9.81 5.76 -14.82
CA ASP A 72 10.97 6.61 -14.60
C ASP A 72 11.12 6.89 -13.10
N THR A 73 12.35 6.79 -12.61
CA THR A 73 12.71 7.06 -11.21
C THR A 73 13.76 8.15 -11.21
N GLU A 74 13.43 9.29 -10.62
CA GLU A 74 14.28 10.47 -10.62
C GLU A 74 14.20 11.24 -9.31
N VAL A 75 14.99 12.31 -9.20
CA VAL A 75 14.93 13.23 -8.05
C VAL A 75 14.34 14.56 -8.51
N PHE A 76 13.20 14.94 -7.93
CA PHE A 76 12.53 16.21 -8.18
C PHE A 76 12.50 17.06 -6.90
N ASN A 77 13.07 18.26 -6.95
CA ASN A 77 13.19 19.16 -5.79
C ASN A 77 13.74 18.48 -4.52
N GLY A 78 14.73 17.60 -4.69
CA GLY A 78 15.38 16.86 -3.59
C GLY A 78 14.54 15.71 -3.00
N LYS A 79 13.45 15.34 -3.66
CA LYS A 79 12.61 14.17 -3.32
C LYS A 79 12.73 13.11 -4.41
N GLN A 80 12.74 11.84 -4.01
CA GLN A 80 12.57 10.75 -4.98
C GLN A 80 11.18 10.85 -5.60
N LEU A 81 11.12 10.62 -6.90
CA LEU A 81 9.93 10.67 -7.72
C LEU A 81 9.88 9.39 -8.54
N ASP A 82 8.83 8.61 -8.31
CA ASP A 82 8.52 7.41 -9.10
C ASP A 82 7.32 7.71 -10.01
N VAL A 83 7.56 7.72 -11.31
CA VAL A 83 6.55 8.01 -12.33
C VAL A 83 6.28 6.78 -13.15
N TRP A 84 5.03 6.33 -13.16
CA TRP A 84 4.54 5.32 -14.09
C TRP A 84 3.83 6.01 -15.25
N ILE A 85 4.26 5.75 -16.48
CA ILE A 85 3.70 6.35 -17.68
C ILE A 85 2.99 5.24 -18.47
N TYR A 86 1.72 5.45 -18.76
CA TYR A 86 0.89 4.48 -19.48
C TYR A 86 0.21 5.08 -20.70
N ASP A 87 -0.01 4.26 -21.72
CA ASP A 87 -0.93 4.60 -22.80
C ASP A 87 -2.36 4.74 -22.25
N THR A 88 -3.10 5.70 -22.80
CA THR A 88 -4.51 5.97 -22.44
C THR A 88 -5.42 4.76 -22.56
N LYS A 89 -5.09 3.80 -23.43
CA LYS A 89 -5.80 2.52 -23.56
C LYS A 89 -5.80 1.72 -22.26
N CYS A 90 -4.83 1.93 -21.36
CA CYS A 90 -4.76 1.25 -20.06
C CYS A 90 -5.90 1.68 -19.12
N LEU A 91 -6.58 2.81 -19.37
CA LEU A 91 -7.77 3.20 -18.62
C LEU A 91 -8.93 2.20 -18.77
N ASN A 92 -8.87 1.29 -19.75
CA ASN A 92 -9.82 0.20 -19.94
C ASN A 92 -9.60 -0.99 -18.97
N HIS A 93 -8.51 -0.97 -18.19
CA HIS A 93 -8.13 -2.03 -17.26
C HIS A 93 -8.01 -1.52 -15.80
N PRO A 94 -9.07 -0.94 -15.22
CA PRO A 94 -9.04 -0.37 -13.86
C PRO A 94 -8.66 -1.38 -12.76
N GLU A 95 -8.84 -2.68 -12.99
CA GLU A 95 -8.46 -3.77 -12.08
C GLU A 95 -6.96 -3.78 -11.74
N ASP A 96 -6.10 -3.32 -12.65
CA ASP A 96 -4.64 -3.32 -12.48
C ASP A 96 -4.16 -2.18 -11.56
N TYR A 97 -5.06 -1.27 -11.17
CA TYR A 97 -4.73 0.00 -10.53
C TYR A 97 -5.27 0.13 -9.09
N LEU A 98 -5.55 -0.98 -8.40
CA LEU A 98 -5.95 -0.93 -6.99
C LEU A 98 -4.89 -0.31 -6.06
N HIS A 99 -3.62 -0.29 -6.47
CA HIS A 99 -2.53 0.32 -5.71
C HIS A 99 -2.63 1.86 -5.64
N ILE A 100 -3.37 2.51 -6.55
CA ILE A 100 -3.58 3.97 -6.54
C ILE A 100 -4.85 4.40 -5.77
N LEU A 101 -5.43 3.54 -4.94
CA LEU A 101 -6.52 3.95 -4.05
C LEU A 101 -6.11 5.11 -3.14
N ASN A 102 -7.08 5.97 -2.78
CA ASN A 102 -6.84 7.22 -2.04
C ASN A 102 -5.92 8.21 -2.78
N ASN A 103 -6.09 8.30 -4.09
CA ASN A 103 -5.33 9.20 -4.95
C ASN A 103 -5.82 10.66 -4.89
N LYS A 104 -5.05 11.54 -5.56
CA LYS A 104 -5.43 12.90 -5.93
C LYS A 104 -5.16 13.11 -7.42
N ILE A 105 -6.15 13.59 -8.16
CA ILE A 105 -5.96 14.02 -9.55
C ILE A 105 -5.23 15.36 -9.54
N LEU A 106 -4.02 15.41 -10.11
CA LEU A 106 -3.25 16.65 -10.26
C LEU A 106 -3.52 17.33 -11.61
N PHE A 107 -3.85 16.54 -12.64
CA PHE A 107 -4.16 17.01 -13.98
C PHE A 107 -5.10 16.04 -14.69
N ASP A 108 -6.06 16.56 -15.44
CA ASP A 108 -6.98 15.79 -16.28
C ASP A 108 -7.56 16.73 -17.36
N SER A 109 -6.88 16.83 -18.50
CA SER A 109 -7.31 17.71 -19.60
C SER A 109 -8.37 17.09 -20.51
N LYS A 110 -8.70 15.80 -20.30
CA LYS A 110 -9.69 15.05 -21.09
C LYS A 110 -10.93 14.64 -20.30
N ASP A 111 -11.03 15.04 -19.02
CA ASP A 111 -12.12 14.68 -18.10
C ASP A 111 -12.34 13.16 -17.95
N MET A 112 -11.29 12.35 -18.08
CA MET A 112 -11.37 10.89 -18.04
C MET A 112 -11.00 10.30 -16.67
N ALA A 113 -10.24 11.03 -15.84
CA ALA A 113 -9.66 10.49 -14.62
C ALA A 113 -10.72 10.16 -13.57
N LYS A 114 -11.76 10.98 -13.45
CA LYS A 114 -12.85 10.76 -12.48
C LYS A 114 -13.62 9.47 -12.74
N ASP A 115 -13.95 9.17 -14.00
CA ASP A 115 -14.63 7.92 -14.37
C ASP A 115 -13.72 6.70 -14.10
N PHE A 116 -12.45 6.81 -14.48
CA PHE A 116 -11.46 5.77 -14.22
C PHE A 116 -11.30 5.46 -12.72
N ILE A 117 -11.11 6.48 -11.89
CA ILE A 117 -11.03 6.31 -10.42
C ILE A 117 -12.33 5.74 -9.86
N GLY A 118 -13.49 6.17 -10.37
CA GLY A 118 -14.78 5.61 -9.98
C GLY A 118 -14.92 4.11 -10.27
N LYS A 119 -14.33 3.64 -11.38
CA LYS A 119 -14.26 2.20 -11.70
C LYS A 119 -13.34 1.44 -10.74
N ILE A 120 -12.17 1.99 -10.42
CA ILE A 120 -11.24 1.42 -9.41
C ILE A 120 -11.94 1.29 -8.05
N ASP A 121 -12.61 2.35 -7.59
CA ASP A 121 -13.35 2.35 -6.33
C ASP A 121 -14.46 1.30 -6.30
N LYS A 122 -15.15 1.10 -7.43
CA LYS A 122 -16.18 0.08 -7.56
C LYS A 122 -15.58 -1.33 -7.45
N ILE A 123 -14.44 -1.59 -8.09
CA ILE A 123 -13.73 -2.88 -7.98
C ILE A 123 -13.30 -3.12 -6.53
N TYR A 124 -12.69 -2.12 -5.89
CA TYR A 124 -12.28 -2.22 -4.49
C TYR A 124 -13.46 -2.56 -3.58
N LYS A 125 -14.60 -1.86 -3.74
CA LYS A 125 -15.83 -2.10 -2.95
C LYS A 125 -16.45 -3.47 -3.19
N ASN A 126 -16.31 -4.04 -4.38
CA ASN A 126 -16.79 -5.40 -4.68
C ASN A 126 -15.94 -6.48 -3.99
N GLY A 127 -14.71 -6.15 -3.60
CA GLY A 127 -13.78 -7.09 -2.97
C GLY A 127 -13.08 -8.02 -3.97
N PRO A 128 -12.08 -8.79 -3.51
CA PRO A 128 -11.41 -9.79 -4.33
C PRO A 128 -12.33 -10.97 -4.64
N GLU A 129 -11.91 -11.82 -5.58
CA GLU A 129 -12.57 -13.10 -5.84
C GLU A 129 -12.69 -13.93 -4.55
N LYS A 130 -13.87 -14.52 -4.32
CA LYS A 130 -14.08 -15.36 -3.14
C LYS A 130 -13.29 -16.66 -3.27
N LEU A 131 -12.44 -16.93 -2.29
CA LEU A 131 -11.80 -18.23 -2.17
C LEU A 131 -12.85 -19.31 -1.88
N ASP A 132 -12.76 -20.41 -2.62
CA ASP A 132 -13.45 -21.64 -2.27
C ASP A 132 -12.84 -22.27 -1.00
N GLU A 133 -13.60 -23.15 -0.35
CA GLU A 133 -13.18 -23.76 0.92
C GLU A 133 -11.91 -24.63 0.79
N ASN A 134 -11.64 -25.21 -0.39
CA ASN A 134 -10.41 -26.00 -0.59
C ASN A 134 -9.17 -25.09 -0.60
N LYS A 135 -9.25 -23.94 -1.29
CA LYS A 135 -8.18 -22.93 -1.28
C LYS A 135 -7.98 -22.35 0.12
N LYS A 136 -9.06 -22.01 0.82
CA LYS A 136 -8.97 -21.56 2.22
C LYS A 136 -8.28 -22.61 3.09
N GLN A 137 -8.67 -23.89 2.99
CA GLN A 137 -8.06 -24.96 3.75
C GLN A 137 -6.57 -25.14 3.41
N PHE A 138 -6.20 -25.05 2.13
CA PHE A 138 -4.81 -25.09 1.69
C PHE A 138 -3.95 -24.00 2.35
N HIS A 139 -4.44 -22.76 2.43
CA HIS A 139 -3.75 -21.68 3.12
C HIS A 139 -3.57 -21.97 4.62
N ARG A 140 -4.61 -22.49 5.28
CA ARG A 140 -4.52 -22.88 6.71
C ARG A 140 -3.46 -23.96 6.93
N ASP A 141 -3.44 -24.97 6.07
CA ASP A 141 -2.49 -26.08 6.17
C ASP A 141 -1.06 -25.64 5.83
N TRP A 142 -0.91 -24.72 4.88
CA TRP A 142 0.37 -24.07 4.58
C TRP A 142 0.94 -23.37 5.81
N LEU A 143 0.16 -22.54 6.49
CA LEU A 143 0.58 -21.81 7.68
C LEU A 143 0.99 -22.76 8.82
N LYS A 144 0.17 -23.79 9.10
CA LYS A 144 0.49 -24.82 10.12
C LYS A 144 1.79 -25.57 9.78
N LYS A 145 1.98 -25.93 8.50
CA LYS A 145 3.19 -26.59 8.02
C LYS A 145 4.41 -25.69 8.17
N MET A 146 4.30 -24.42 7.81
CA MET A 146 5.40 -23.46 7.91
C MET A 146 5.79 -23.19 9.37
N TYR A 147 4.82 -23.10 10.28
CA TYR A 147 5.08 -23.00 11.71
C TYR A 147 5.87 -24.21 12.25
N ASN A 148 5.47 -25.42 11.88
CA ASN A 148 6.22 -26.61 12.31
C ASN A 148 7.62 -26.66 11.72
N ARG A 149 7.79 -26.23 10.47
CA ARG A 149 9.10 -26.17 9.82
C ARG A 149 10.02 -25.09 10.39
N SER A 150 9.47 -24.00 10.94
CA SER A 150 10.29 -22.95 11.56
C SER A 150 10.91 -23.38 12.90
N LYS A 151 10.40 -24.45 13.53
CA LYS A 151 10.89 -24.95 14.83
C LYS A 151 12.27 -25.63 14.79
N LYS A 152 12.83 -25.85 13.60
CA LYS A 152 14.05 -26.66 13.40
C LYS A 152 15.30 -26.06 14.06
N GLY A 153 15.26 -24.79 14.48
CA GLY A 153 16.34 -24.14 15.25
C GLY A 153 17.61 -23.86 14.45
N ASP A 154 17.59 -24.09 13.14
CA ASP A 154 18.68 -23.83 12.21
C ASP A 154 18.36 -22.64 11.28
N ILE A 155 19.31 -22.29 10.41
CA ILE A 155 19.17 -21.19 9.45
C ILE A 155 17.95 -21.37 8.55
N GLU A 156 17.64 -22.62 8.16
CA GLU A 156 16.46 -22.95 7.37
C GLU A 156 15.17 -22.65 8.16
N GLY A 157 15.11 -23.02 9.45
CA GLY A 157 14.01 -22.70 10.35
C GLY A 157 13.79 -21.19 10.50
N ILE A 158 14.87 -20.42 10.64
CA ILE A 158 14.84 -18.94 10.69
C ILE A 158 14.32 -18.37 9.38
N TYR A 159 14.81 -18.82 8.23
CA TYR A 159 14.33 -18.38 6.92
C TYR A 159 12.83 -18.66 6.75
N ARG A 160 12.39 -19.87 7.12
CA ARG A 160 10.99 -20.27 7.05
C ARG A 160 10.09 -19.48 7.99
N HIS A 161 10.59 -19.04 9.15
CA HIS A 161 9.86 -18.13 10.02
C HIS A 161 9.55 -16.79 9.31
N HIS A 162 10.55 -16.16 8.70
CA HIS A 162 10.34 -14.89 7.98
C HIS A 162 9.37 -15.06 6.81
N TRP A 163 9.51 -16.13 6.03
CA TRP A 163 8.57 -16.45 4.95
C TRP A 163 7.15 -16.68 5.50
N MET A 164 7.01 -17.48 6.56
CA MET A 164 5.71 -17.71 7.21
C MET A 164 5.06 -16.40 7.64
N MET A 165 5.80 -15.47 8.26
CA MET A 165 5.25 -14.20 8.74
C MET A 165 4.81 -13.30 7.58
N LYS A 166 5.58 -13.27 6.49
CA LYS A 166 5.18 -12.58 5.25
C LYS A 166 3.87 -13.14 4.70
N ASP A 167 3.79 -14.46 4.52
CA ASP A 167 2.59 -15.12 3.98
C ASP A 167 1.40 -15.02 4.93
N SER A 168 1.63 -15.02 6.24
CA SER A 168 0.56 -14.92 7.25
C SER A 168 -0.24 -13.63 7.10
N LEU A 169 0.41 -12.52 6.78
CA LEU A 169 -0.29 -11.25 6.57
C LEU A 169 -1.15 -11.28 5.30
N GLU A 170 -0.60 -11.78 4.20
CA GLU A 170 -1.34 -11.88 2.93
C GLU A 170 -2.53 -12.84 3.05
N ILE A 171 -2.28 -14.04 3.58
CA ILE A 171 -3.30 -15.08 3.80
C ILE A 171 -4.40 -14.59 4.74
N TYR A 172 -4.06 -13.78 5.76
CA TYR A 172 -5.08 -13.19 6.63
C TYR A 172 -6.10 -12.37 5.83
N PHE A 173 -5.65 -11.53 4.88
CA PHE A 173 -6.55 -10.72 4.04
C PHE A 173 -7.33 -11.59 3.06
N GLU A 174 -6.68 -12.58 2.45
CA GLU A 174 -7.33 -13.55 1.55
C GLU A 174 -8.46 -14.31 2.25
N LEU A 175 -8.21 -14.86 3.45
CA LEU A 175 -9.22 -15.57 4.24
C LEU A 175 -10.37 -14.65 4.69
N LYS A 176 -10.11 -13.37 4.93
CA LYS A 176 -11.14 -12.35 5.24
C LYS A 176 -11.92 -11.89 4.00
N GLY A 177 -11.54 -12.33 2.79
CA GLY A 177 -12.11 -11.84 1.54
C GLY A 177 -11.85 -10.35 1.31
N LYS A 178 -10.63 -9.89 1.61
CA LYS A 178 -10.21 -8.50 1.49
C LYS A 178 -8.96 -8.38 0.62
N TRP A 179 -8.83 -7.24 -0.05
CA TRP A 179 -7.61 -6.91 -0.79
C TRP A 179 -6.42 -6.75 0.16
N PHE A 180 -5.31 -7.41 -0.16
CA PHE A 180 -4.02 -7.09 0.45
C PHE A 180 -3.40 -5.89 -0.28
N LEU A 181 -3.52 -4.69 0.29
CA LEU A 181 -3.04 -3.43 -0.32
C LEU A 181 -1.62 -3.06 0.14
N GLY A 182 -0.76 -4.06 0.34
CA GLY A 182 0.58 -3.91 0.88
C GLY A 182 0.63 -3.75 2.40
N VAL A 183 1.83 -3.84 2.97
CA VAL A 183 2.06 -3.96 4.43
C VAL A 183 1.53 -2.75 5.20
N LYS A 184 1.83 -1.52 4.77
CA LYS A 184 1.44 -0.28 5.47
C LYS A 184 -0.09 -0.19 5.63
N ASN A 185 -0.83 -0.34 4.53
CA ASN A 185 -2.30 -0.26 4.54
C ASN A 185 -2.92 -1.43 5.29
N SER A 186 -2.37 -2.64 5.12
CA SER A 186 -2.87 -3.85 5.77
C SER A 186 -2.74 -3.78 7.29
N LEU A 187 -1.57 -3.35 7.80
CA LEU A 187 -1.37 -3.21 9.24
C LEU A 187 -2.24 -2.09 9.84
N LYS A 188 -2.38 -0.96 9.15
CA LYS A 188 -3.30 0.11 9.58
C LYS A 188 -4.75 -0.40 9.64
N TRP A 189 -5.18 -1.12 8.60
CA TRP A 189 -6.53 -1.69 8.57
C TRP A 189 -6.75 -2.66 9.74
N MET A 190 -5.78 -3.54 10.03
CA MET A 190 -5.88 -4.45 11.17
C MET A 190 -5.93 -3.68 12.50
N GLN A 191 -5.12 -2.64 12.70
CA GLN A 191 -5.17 -1.82 13.93
C GLN A 191 -6.58 -1.24 14.18
N GLU A 192 -7.23 -0.76 13.12
CA GLU A 192 -8.53 -0.08 13.18
C GLU A 192 -9.72 -1.05 13.25
N ASN A 193 -9.60 -2.25 12.65
CA ASN A 193 -10.74 -3.16 12.42
C ASN A 193 -10.59 -4.54 13.07
N ASP A 194 -9.37 -4.95 13.43
CA ASP A 194 -9.07 -6.23 14.07
C ASP A 194 -7.83 -6.10 14.97
N LYS A 195 -8.00 -5.34 16.06
CA LYS A 195 -6.90 -5.04 16.99
C LYS A 195 -6.28 -6.31 17.57
N THR A 196 -7.08 -7.35 17.83
CA THR A 196 -6.59 -8.64 18.32
C THR A 196 -5.65 -9.30 17.31
N GLY A 197 -6.06 -9.40 16.05
CA GLY A 197 -5.20 -9.92 14.99
C GLY A 197 -3.92 -9.11 14.81
N TYR A 198 -4.05 -7.77 14.88
CA TYR A 198 -2.90 -6.87 14.80
C TYR A 198 -1.89 -7.10 15.92
N ASP A 199 -2.34 -7.14 17.17
CA ASP A 199 -1.47 -7.31 18.34
C ASP A 199 -0.77 -8.68 18.28
N LEU A 200 -1.49 -9.75 17.92
CA LEU A 200 -0.92 -11.08 17.74
C LEU A 200 0.15 -11.11 16.63
N PHE A 201 -0.12 -10.49 15.48
CA PHE A 201 0.84 -10.42 14.38
C PHE A 201 2.10 -9.64 14.78
N LYS A 202 1.91 -8.50 15.44
CA LYS A 202 3.00 -7.65 15.96
C LYS A 202 3.88 -8.40 16.95
N GLU A 203 3.30 -9.18 17.86
CA GLU A 203 4.06 -9.98 18.81
C GLU A 203 4.82 -11.13 18.14
N ALA A 204 4.21 -11.77 17.14
CA ALA A 204 4.80 -12.91 16.44
C ALA A 204 5.98 -12.54 15.54
N ILE A 205 5.91 -11.41 14.81
CA ILE A 205 6.94 -11.05 13.82
C ILE A 205 8.31 -10.72 14.43
N VAL A 206 8.34 -10.31 15.70
CA VAL A 206 9.58 -10.02 16.44
C VAL A 206 9.99 -11.16 17.38
N SER A 207 9.29 -12.29 17.32
CA SER A 207 9.52 -13.43 18.21
C SER A 207 10.44 -14.47 17.61
N GLU A 208 10.98 -15.35 18.45
CA GLU A 208 11.81 -16.46 17.99
C GLU A 208 11.00 -17.44 17.11
N PRO A 209 11.64 -18.04 16.09
CA PRO A 209 11.02 -19.08 15.27
C PRO A 209 10.38 -20.19 16.10
N GLY A 210 9.15 -20.57 15.75
CA GLY A 210 8.44 -21.66 16.44
C GLY A 210 7.90 -21.32 17.83
N SER A 211 8.08 -20.09 18.31
CA SER A 211 7.62 -19.65 19.63
C SER A 211 6.10 -19.77 19.80
N GLU A 212 5.68 -19.68 21.06
CA GLU A 212 4.26 -19.63 21.43
C GLU A 212 3.52 -18.43 20.81
N LYS A 213 4.20 -17.29 20.64
CA LYS A 213 3.64 -16.11 19.97
C LYS A 213 3.34 -16.38 18.49
N CYS A 214 4.26 -17.06 17.81
CA CYS A 214 4.04 -17.54 16.45
C CYS A 214 2.83 -18.50 16.39
N ARG A 215 2.71 -19.43 17.35
CA ARG A 215 1.57 -20.36 17.38
C ARG A 215 0.22 -19.63 17.43
N LYS A 216 0.11 -18.63 18.31
CA LYS A 216 -1.14 -17.89 18.53
C LYS A 216 -1.64 -17.16 17.30
N ILE A 217 -0.76 -16.48 16.54
CA ILE A 217 -1.19 -15.80 15.30
C ILE A 217 -1.62 -16.82 14.24
N ILE A 218 -0.93 -17.95 14.13
CA ILE A 218 -1.29 -18.99 13.17
C ILE A 218 -2.65 -19.60 13.51
N GLU A 219 -2.90 -19.90 14.77
CA GLU A 219 -4.21 -20.38 15.23
C GLU A 219 -5.31 -19.37 14.93
N TYR A 220 -5.08 -18.09 15.29
CA TYR A 220 -6.01 -17.00 15.02
C TYR A 220 -6.38 -16.89 13.54
N ILE A 221 -5.39 -16.90 12.65
CA ILE A 221 -5.62 -16.84 11.19
C ILE A 221 -6.38 -18.09 10.72
N THR A 222 -6.00 -19.27 11.22
CA THR A 222 -6.62 -20.53 10.80
C THR A 222 -8.05 -20.73 11.29
N GLU A 223 -8.58 -19.85 12.13
CA GLU A 223 -9.98 -19.86 12.59
C GLU A 223 -10.89 -18.87 11.85
N ILE A 224 -10.34 -18.01 10.99
CA ILE A 224 -11.14 -17.06 10.18
C ILE A 224 -12.09 -17.83 9.27
N LYS A 225 -13.40 -17.59 9.33
CA LYS A 225 -14.39 -18.29 8.49
C LYS A 225 -14.51 -17.67 7.10
#